data_AF-A0A1X2KIR0-F1
#
_entry.id   AF-A0A1X2KIR0-F1
#
_cell.length_a   1.000
_cell.length_b   1.000
_cell.length_c   1.000
_cell.angle_alpha   90.00
_cell.angle_beta   90.00
_cell.angle_gamma   90.00
#
_symmetry.space_group_name_H-M   'P 1'
#
loop_
_entity.id
_entity.type
_entity.pdbx_description
1 polymer ?
#
loop_
_entity_poly.entity_id
_entity_poly.type
_entity_poly.pdbx_seq_one_letter_code
_entity_poly.pdbx_strand_id
1 'polypeptide(L)'
;MTHLRQHIEELDIDRWAAVTKQAATAAVDAAQRLGKPAPAQLAAVAAMSEGELIEHRNRSGPAPKRLSPAMQLVEADHLRAVAEHQARQAEQDKSDAHAAAQMARAEAEQSAQAAAQAREQARAAESAAARQAAEHAAELRSAQQAAEELRSELERVRANAAAEVAAAHEQTRAADERAEERAAERTEERATAQRALEELRSELERVRADASAEVAAAAEQARAADERAEARMTERAEERRTAQHDLEELRGELERVRALAAAEVAAARGQADGEVSTARAALARARAEADDAIASAREEIEQVRAECAAEVEAAREQTEQALASLYAAQTEAARARAQAAQAQVDSRAGGVLLSVPIPAAEIRGHTGYVEDVLATVRDLDLALETALSGDTRPVDAEAVGALVATVQHQAGDLSEHLRALSAQGTDAARTYVEAATRAYGGLLARIAAATEQLAREGRTDAGVIELVTAMLDAHPWRSR
;
A
#
# COMPACT_ATOMS: atom_id res chain seq x y z
N MET A 1 163.65 -116.06 -54.25
CA MET A 1 163.16 -114.69 -54.04
C MET A 1 163.28 -113.89 -55.33
N THR A 2 162.34 -114.04 -56.27
CA THR A 2 162.41 -113.37 -57.59
C THR A 2 161.03 -112.89 -58.06
N HIS A 3 160.02 -113.77 -58.07
CA HIS A 3 158.68 -113.48 -58.59
C HIS A 3 157.96 -112.27 -57.96
N LEU A 4 158.21 -112.02 -56.66
CA LEU A 4 157.57 -110.93 -55.92
C LEU A 4 158.09 -109.54 -56.31
N ARG A 5 159.27 -109.45 -56.96
CA ARG A 5 159.87 -108.17 -57.38
C ARG A 5 159.28 -107.66 -58.71
N GLN A 6 159.09 -108.54 -59.69
CA GLN A 6 158.43 -108.20 -60.96
C GLN A 6 156.99 -107.72 -60.75
N HIS A 7 156.23 -108.39 -59.88
CA HIS A 7 154.84 -107.98 -59.64
C HIS A 7 154.72 -106.63 -58.93
N ILE A 8 155.75 -106.22 -58.16
CA ILE A 8 155.85 -104.86 -57.59
C ILE A 8 156.22 -103.82 -58.66
N GLU A 9 156.89 -104.22 -59.76
CA GLU A 9 157.23 -103.34 -60.89
C GLU A 9 156.05 -103.15 -61.85
N GLU A 10 155.22 -104.18 -62.06
CA GLU A 10 154.02 -104.17 -62.92
C GLU A 10 152.81 -103.44 -62.32
N LEU A 11 152.79 -103.19 -61.01
CA LEU A 11 151.72 -102.42 -60.38
C LEU A 11 151.70 -100.97 -60.89
N ASP A 12 150.52 -100.55 -61.34
CA ASP A 12 150.18 -99.14 -61.55
C ASP A 12 150.48 -98.29 -60.31
N ILE A 13 150.86 -97.04 -60.52
CA ILE A 13 151.60 -96.27 -59.52
C ILE A 13 150.76 -95.92 -58.28
N ASP A 14 149.49 -95.60 -58.47
CA ASP A 14 148.54 -95.32 -57.39
C ASP A 14 148.31 -96.60 -56.56
N ARG A 15 148.17 -97.73 -57.26
CA ARG A 15 147.92 -99.03 -56.64
C ARG A 15 149.12 -99.59 -55.89
N TRP A 16 150.34 -99.31 -56.36
CA TRP A 16 151.57 -99.62 -55.63
C TRP A 16 151.66 -98.84 -54.31
N ALA A 17 151.31 -97.55 -54.31
CA ALA A 17 151.42 -96.69 -53.14
C ALA A 17 150.47 -97.13 -52.02
N ALA A 18 149.19 -97.37 -52.33
CA ALA A 18 148.20 -97.86 -51.38
C ALA A 18 148.62 -99.19 -50.70
N VAL A 19 149.06 -100.18 -51.49
CA VAL A 19 149.50 -101.48 -50.96
C VAL A 19 150.76 -101.36 -50.09
N THR A 20 151.73 -100.53 -50.51
CA THR A 20 152.98 -100.31 -49.77
C THR A 20 152.73 -99.65 -48.41
N LYS A 21 151.82 -98.67 -48.37
CA LYS A 21 151.39 -98.02 -47.12
C LYS A 21 150.75 -99.02 -46.16
N GLN A 22 149.75 -99.76 -46.63
CA GLN A 22 148.98 -100.71 -45.81
C GLN A 22 149.88 -101.79 -45.17
N ALA A 23 150.84 -102.31 -45.93
CA ALA A 23 151.80 -103.31 -45.43
C ALA A 23 152.74 -102.74 -44.35
N ALA A 24 153.21 -101.49 -44.52
CA ALA A 24 154.08 -100.85 -43.54
C ALA A 24 153.36 -100.58 -42.21
N THR A 25 152.12 -100.04 -42.25
CA THR A 25 151.33 -99.79 -41.03
C THR A 25 151.05 -101.08 -40.27
N ALA A 26 150.63 -102.15 -40.97
CA ALA A 26 150.37 -103.45 -40.35
C ALA A 26 151.61 -104.05 -39.63
N ALA A 27 152.82 -103.83 -40.19
CA ALA A 27 154.06 -104.28 -39.57
C ALA A 27 154.42 -103.51 -38.29
N VAL A 28 154.13 -102.20 -38.25
CA VAL A 28 154.32 -101.34 -37.06
C VAL A 28 153.37 -101.75 -35.93
N ASP A 29 152.09 -101.94 -36.24
CA ASP A 29 151.07 -102.38 -35.27
C ASP A 29 151.35 -103.78 -34.68
N ALA A 30 151.98 -104.66 -35.46
CA ALA A 30 152.38 -105.98 -35.01
C ALA A 30 153.57 -105.92 -34.03
N ALA A 31 154.54 -105.04 -34.28
CA ALA A 31 155.68 -104.83 -33.37
C ALA A 31 155.23 -104.26 -32.01
N GLN A 32 154.36 -103.23 -32.04
CA GLN A 32 153.78 -102.64 -30.82
C GLN A 32 153.04 -103.67 -29.96
N ARG A 33 152.21 -104.53 -30.58
CA ARG A 33 151.48 -105.61 -29.87
C ARG A 33 152.40 -106.66 -29.21
N LEU A 34 153.61 -106.84 -29.72
CA LEU A 34 154.62 -107.75 -29.17
C LEU A 34 155.56 -107.09 -28.15
N GLY A 35 155.30 -105.83 -27.76
CA GLY A 35 156.11 -105.09 -26.80
C GLY A 35 157.53 -104.76 -27.28
N LYS A 36 157.77 -104.81 -28.60
CA LYS A 36 159.06 -104.53 -29.22
C LYS A 36 158.98 -103.24 -30.05
N PRO A 37 159.95 -102.30 -29.94
CA PRO A 37 159.98 -101.14 -30.81
C PRO A 37 160.14 -101.57 -32.28
N ALA A 38 159.32 -100.99 -33.16
CA ALA A 38 159.38 -101.24 -34.61
C ALA A 38 160.67 -100.65 -35.22
N PRO A 39 161.25 -101.26 -36.27
CA PRO A 39 162.37 -100.66 -37.00
C PRO A 39 161.98 -99.31 -37.61
N ALA A 40 162.81 -98.28 -37.40
CA ALA A 40 162.49 -96.89 -37.76
C ALA A 40 162.13 -96.69 -39.25
N GLN A 41 162.70 -97.49 -40.16
CA GLN A 41 162.42 -97.43 -41.59
C GLN A 41 160.97 -97.82 -41.94
N LEU A 42 160.40 -98.82 -41.25
CA LEU A 42 159.01 -99.23 -41.45
C LEU A 42 158.04 -98.22 -40.82
N ALA A 43 158.41 -97.66 -39.67
CA ALA A 43 157.64 -96.58 -39.04
C ALA A 43 157.57 -95.32 -39.93
N ALA A 44 158.66 -94.97 -40.63
CA ALA A 44 158.68 -93.86 -41.57
C ALA A 44 157.74 -94.10 -42.78
N VAL A 45 157.82 -95.26 -43.44
CA VAL A 45 156.94 -95.59 -44.59
C VAL A 45 155.46 -95.65 -44.18
N ALA A 46 155.16 -96.17 -43.00
CA ALA A 46 153.78 -96.21 -42.46
C ALA A 46 153.17 -94.82 -42.22
N ALA A 47 154.00 -93.79 -42.00
CA ALA A 47 153.57 -92.42 -41.73
C ALA A 47 153.31 -91.58 -43.00
N MET A 48 153.78 -92.02 -44.18
CA MET A 48 153.63 -91.27 -45.44
C MET A 48 152.20 -91.34 -46.00
N SER A 49 151.78 -90.31 -46.73
CA SER A 49 150.55 -90.33 -47.55
C SER A 49 150.75 -91.13 -48.85
N GLU A 50 149.64 -91.55 -49.48
CA GLU A 50 149.72 -92.26 -50.76
C GLU A 50 150.26 -91.37 -51.88
N GLY A 51 149.92 -90.07 -51.87
CA GLY A 51 150.50 -89.08 -52.77
C GLY A 51 152.01 -88.94 -52.64
N GLU A 52 152.53 -88.86 -51.41
CA GLU A 52 153.99 -88.80 -51.16
C GLU A 52 154.70 -90.11 -51.55
N LEU A 53 154.04 -91.26 -51.43
CA LEU A 53 154.56 -92.54 -51.92
C LEU A 53 154.60 -92.59 -53.45
N ILE A 54 153.52 -92.19 -54.15
CA ILE A 54 153.48 -92.03 -55.62
C ILE A 54 154.63 -91.14 -56.07
N GLU A 55 154.83 -90.00 -55.40
CA GLU A 55 155.90 -89.07 -55.73
C GLU A 55 157.30 -89.65 -55.47
N HIS A 56 157.48 -90.39 -54.37
CA HIS A 56 158.73 -91.11 -54.08
C HIS A 56 159.03 -92.18 -55.15
N ARG A 57 158.03 -92.92 -55.65
CA ARG A 57 158.24 -93.90 -56.75
C ARG A 57 158.47 -93.21 -58.09
N ASN A 58 157.80 -92.11 -58.39
CA ASN A 58 158.09 -91.30 -59.58
C ASN A 58 159.52 -90.73 -59.57
N ARG A 59 160.05 -90.32 -58.41
CA ARG A 59 161.43 -89.81 -58.28
C ARG A 59 162.52 -90.88 -58.21
N SER A 60 162.20 -92.14 -57.92
CA SER A 60 163.22 -93.19 -57.67
C SER A 60 162.97 -94.53 -58.39
N GLY A 61 161.96 -94.60 -59.27
CA GLY A 61 161.64 -95.76 -60.10
C GLY A 61 162.17 -95.68 -61.54
N PRO A 62 162.03 -96.77 -62.32
CA PRO A 62 162.45 -96.81 -63.73
C PRO A 62 161.50 -96.06 -64.68
N ALA A 63 162.04 -95.48 -65.77
CA ALA A 63 161.31 -94.59 -66.67
C ALA A 63 160.48 -95.28 -67.78
N PRO A 64 159.37 -94.67 -68.25
CA PRO A 64 158.48 -95.24 -69.27
C PRO A 64 159.02 -95.16 -70.72
N LYS A 65 158.51 -96.04 -71.61
CA LYS A 65 158.92 -96.17 -73.03
C LYS A 65 158.10 -95.29 -73.99
N ARG A 66 158.70 -94.87 -75.11
CA ARG A 66 158.06 -94.03 -76.16
C ARG A 66 157.27 -94.86 -77.20
N LEU A 67 156.19 -94.28 -77.74
CA LEU A 67 155.27 -94.86 -78.74
C LEU A 67 155.61 -94.41 -80.19
N SER A 68 154.95 -95.00 -81.20
CA SER A 68 155.27 -94.84 -82.63
C SER A 68 154.27 -93.97 -83.43
N PRO A 69 154.64 -93.44 -84.62
CA PRO A 69 153.89 -92.36 -85.29
C PRO A 69 152.46 -92.69 -85.75
N ALA A 70 152.15 -93.96 -86.06
CA ALA A 70 150.81 -94.32 -86.52
C ALA A 70 149.74 -94.17 -85.41
N MET A 71 150.13 -94.35 -84.14
CA MET A 71 149.23 -94.16 -82.99
C MET A 71 148.89 -92.68 -82.78
N GLN A 72 149.83 -91.77 -83.08
CA GLN A 72 149.65 -90.32 -82.91
C GLN A 72 148.54 -89.75 -83.81
N LEU A 73 148.32 -90.36 -84.99
CA LEU A 73 147.30 -89.93 -85.94
C LEU A 73 145.88 -90.37 -85.50
N VAL A 74 145.77 -91.57 -84.91
CA VAL A 74 144.53 -92.07 -84.29
C VAL A 74 144.18 -91.26 -83.03
N GLU A 75 145.20 -90.93 -82.22
CA GLU A 75 145.07 -90.06 -81.05
C GLU A 75 144.59 -88.66 -81.45
N ALA A 76 145.14 -88.06 -82.52
CA ALA A 76 144.70 -86.75 -83.02
C ALA A 76 143.24 -86.73 -83.52
N ASP A 77 142.78 -87.76 -84.24
CA ASP A 77 141.41 -87.81 -84.75
C ASP A 77 140.39 -88.10 -83.62
N HIS A 78 140.78 -88.91 -82.62
CA HIS A 78 140.03 -89.08 -81.38
C HIS A 78 139.89 -87.75 -80.60
N LEU A 79 140.98 -87.00 -80.45
CA LEU A 79 140.96 -85.69 -79.80
C LEU A 79 140.08 -84.68 -80.56
N ARG A 80 140.04 -84.71 -81.90
CA ARG A 80 139.09 -83.88 -82.68
C ARG A 80 137.64 -84.25 -82.37
N ALA A 81 137.30 -85.55 -82.36
CA ALA A 81 135.95 -86.01 -82.07
C ALA A 81 135.50 -85.65 -80.63
N VAL A 82 136.40 -85.74 -79.66
CA VAL A 82 136.16 -85.29 -78.27
C VAL A 82 135.93 -83.77 -78.22
N ALA A 83 136.75 -82.97 -78.92
CA ALA A 83 136.58 -81.52 -78.97
C ALA A 83 135.26 -81.10 -79.66
N GLU A 84 134.87 -81.75 -80.76
CA GLU A 84 133.58 -81.53 -81.45
C GLU A 84 132.37 -81.95 -80.59
N HIS A 85 132.53 -82.95 -79.72
CA HIS A 85 131.49 -83.33 -78.76
C HIS A 85 131.39 -82.30 -77.62
N GLN A 86 132.53 -81.89 -77.04
CA GLN A 86 132.59 -80.86 -76.00
C GLN A 86 132.06 -79.50 -76.47
N ALA A 87 132.37 -79.09 -77.71
CA ALA A 87 131.83 -77.86 -78.30
C ALA A 87 130.30 -77.90 -78.46
N ARG A 88 129.75 -79.06 -78.89
CA ARG A 88 128.29 -79.25 -78.97
C ARG A 88 127.63 -79.27 -77.58
N GLN A 89 128.26 -79.90 -76.60
CA GLN A 89 127.77 -79.88 -75.22
C GLN A 89 127.77 -78.45 -74.66
N ALA A 90 128.85 -77.68 -74.86
CA ALA A 90 128.94 -76.30 -74.37
C ALA A 90 127.90 -75.35 -75.00
N GLU A 91 127.56 -75.50 -76.29
CA GLU A 91 126.47 -74.74 -76.92
C GLU A 91 125.08 -75.20 -76.45
N GLN A 92 124.90 -76.50 -76.14
CA GLN A 92 123.67 -77.00 -75.50
C GLN A 92 123.53 -76.45 -74.08
N ASP A 93 124.54 -76.57 -73.23
CA ASP A 93 124.57 -76.05 -71.86
C ASP A 93 124.30 -74.53 -71.82
N LYS A 94 124.83 -73.78 -72.81
CA LYS A 94 124.59 -72.35 -72.99
C LYS A 94 123.13 -72.06 -73.41
N SER A 95 122.55 -72.89 -74.28
CA SER A 95 121.14 -72.78 -74.68
C SER A 95 120.21 -73.09 -73.50
N ASP A 96 120.52 -74.12 -72.72
CA ASP A 96 119.76 -74.54 -71.54
C ASP A 96 119.88 -73.50 -70.40
N ALA A 97 121.08 -72.94 -70.17
CA ALA A 97 121.28 -71.82 -69.26
C ALA A 97 120.52 -70.56 -69.71
N HIS A 98 120.42 -70.30 -71.01
CA HIS A 98 119.62 -69.18 -71.53
C HIS A 98 118.11 -69.43 -71.34
N ALA A 99 117.62 -70.65 -71.59
CA ALA A 99 116.24 -71.04 -71.33
C ALA A 99 115.90 -70.93 -69.83
N ALA A 100 116.76 -71.43 -68.94
CA ALA A 100 116.61 -71.30 -67.49
C ALA A 100 116.58 -69.83 -67.04
N ALA A 101 117.45 -68.98 -67.60
CA ALA A 101 117.45 -67.55 -67.31
C ALA A 101 116.19 -66.83 -67.83
N GLN A 102 115.62 -67.26 -68.97
CA GLN A 102 114.34 -66.74 -69.47
C GLN A 102 113.17 -67.18 -68.59
N MET A 103 113.11 -68.45 -68.18
CA MET A 103 112.08 -68.96 -67.27
C MET A 103 112.12 -68.25 -65.91
N ALA A 104 113.31 -68.11 -65.31
CA ALA A 104 113.47 -67.39 -64.04
C ALA A 104 113.07 -65.91 -64.13
N ARG A 105 113.28 -65.25 -65.29
CA ARG A 105 112.77 -63.88 -65.53
C ARG A 105 111.26 -63.86 -65.64
N ALA A 106 110.66 -64.78 -66.40
CA ALA A 106 109.21 -64.87 -66.53
C ALA A 106 108.52 -65.14 -65.18
N GLU A 107 109.07 -66.04 -64.35
CA GLU A 107 108.60 -66.31 -62.99
C GLU A 107 108.76 -65.09 -62.07
N ALA A 108 109.89 -64.37 -62.16
CA ALA A 108 110.11 -63.15 -61.39
C ALA A 108 109.16 -62.01 -61.81
N GLU A 109 108.89 -61.86 -63.11
CA GLU A 109 107.92 -60.91 -63.65
C GLU A 109 106.49 -61.25 -63.23
N GLN A 110 106.08 -62.52 -63.33
CA GLN A 110 104.78 -62.99 -62.84
C GLN A 110 104.64 -62.79 -61.32
N SER A 111 105.69 -63.08 -60.54
CA SER A 111 105.71 -62.87 -59.09
C SER A 111 105.62 -61.38 -58.73
N ALA A 112 106.31 -60.51 -59.49
CA ALA A 112 106.23 -59.06 -59.31
C ALA A 112 104.84 -58.52 -59.66
N GLN A 113 104.20 -59.02 -60.73
CA GLN A 113 102.84 -58.68 -61.12
C GLN A 113 101.82 -59.14 -60.05
N ALA A 114 101.93 -60.38 -59.56
CA ALA A 114 101.08 -60.90 -58.50
C ALA A 114 101.25 -60.09 -57.19
N ALA A 115 102.47 -59.73 -56.82
CA ALA A 115 102.74 -58.87 -55.66
C ALA A 115 102.22 -57.43 -55.85
N ALA A 116 102.25 -56.88 -57.07
CA ALA A 116 101.66 -55.58 -57.38
C ALA A 116 100.12 -55.64 -57.26
N GLN A 117 99.47 -56.63 -57.87
CA GLN A 117 98.03 -56.84 -57.78
C GLN A 117 97.57 -57.05 -56.33
N ALA A 118 98.29 -57.85 -55.54
CA ALA A 118 97.98 -58.05 -54.11
C ALA A 118 98.09 -56.74 -53.30
N ARG A 119 99.07 -55.87 -53.61
CA ARG A 119 99.21 -54.54 -52.98
C ARG A 119 98.09 -53.58 -53.40
N GLU A 120 97.66 -53.63 -54.65
CA GLU A 120 96.53 -52.82 -55.13
C GLU A 120 95.21 -53.28 -54.50
N GLN A 121 94.98 -54.59 -54.39
CA GLN A 121 93.84 -55.17 -53.68
C GLN A 121 93.85 -54.80 -52.19
N ALA A 122 95.00 -54.87 -51.52
CA ALA A 122 95.14 -54.43 -50.13
C ALA A 122 94.80 -52.95 -49.94
N ARG A 123 95.34 -52.06 -50.77
CA ARG A 123 95.01 -50.62 -50.75
C ARG A 123 93.53 -50.35 -51.04
N ALA A 124 92.94 -51.09 -51.98
CA ALA A 124 91.52 -50.98 -52.27
C ALA A 124 90.67 -51.38 -51.05
N ALA A 125 90.99 -52.50 -50.41
CA ALA A 125 90.33 -52.97 -49.20
C ALA A 125 90.51 -52.01 -48.01
N GLU A 126 91.72 -51.50 -47.78
CA GLU A 126 92.00 -50.45 -46.78
C GLU A 126 91.16 -49.20 -47.04
N SER A 127 91.08 -48.74 -48.30
CA SER A 127 90.28 -47.57 -48.66
C SER A 127 88.77 -47.79 -48.50
N ALA A 128 88.28 -49.00 -48.74
CA ALA A 128 86.88 -49.37 -48.54
C ALA A 128 86.54 -49.46 -47.05
N ALA A 129 87.40 -50.09 -46.25
CA ALA A 129 87.26 -50.15 -44.80
C ALA A 129 87.33 -48.75 -44.15
N ALA A 130 88.21 -47.87 -44.64
CA ALA A 130 88.29 -46.49 -44.17
C ALA A 130 87.03 -45.68 -44.51
N ARG A 131 86.41 -45.90 -45.68
CA ARG A 131 85.11 -45.28 -46.03
C ARG A 131 84.00 -45.80 -45.14
N GLN A 132 83.87 -47.12 -44.97
CA GLN A 132 82.86 -47.72 -44.09
C GLN A 132 83.00 -47.25 -42.63
N ALA A 133 84.24 -47.13 -42.13
CA ALA A 133 84.50 -46.58 -40.80
C ALA A 133 84.11 -45.08 -40.69
N ALA A 134 84.35 -44.29 -41.74
CA ALA A 134 83.96 -42.88 -41.79
C ALA A 134 82.44 -42.69 -41.91
N GLU A 135 81.76 -43.52 -42.70
CA GLU A 135 80.31 -43.60 -42.85
C GLU A 135 79.67 -43.97 -41.51
N HIS A 136 80.10 -45.06 -40.88
CA HIS A 136 79.59 -45.48 -39.58
C HIS A 136 79.86 -44.45 -38.47
N ALA A 137 81.01 -43.78 -38.48
CA ALA A 137 81.27 -42.67 -37.57
C ALA A 137 80.38 -41.43 -37.83
N ALA A 138 79.91 -41.23 -39.07
CA ALA A 138 78.94 -40.18 -39.39
C ALA A 138 77.52 -40.57 -38.95
N GLU A 139 77.10 -41.82 -39.17
CA GLU A 139 75.85 -42.38 -38.66
C GLU A 139 75.76 -42.26 -37.13
N LEU A 140 76.82 -42.68 -36.41
CA LEU A 140 76.88 -42.59 -34.95
C LEU A 140 76.77 -41.14 -34.45
N ARG A 141 77.44 -40.18 -35.11
CA ARG A 141 77.30 -38.75 -34.77
C ARG A 141 75.89 -38.23 -35.03
N SER A 142 75.28 -38.59 -36.16
CA SER A 142 73.90 -38.19 -36.49
C SER A 142 72.89 -38.78 -35.49
N ALA A 143 73.06 -40.05 -35.10
CA ALA A 143 72.23 -40.69 -34.08
C ALA A 143 72.42 -40.08 -32.69
N GLN A 144 73.64 -39.66 -32.34
CA GLN A 144 73.92 -38.92 -31.10
C GLN A 144 73.24 -37.55 -31.10
N GLN A 145 73.36 -36.79 -32.19
CA GLN A 145 72.69 -35.48 -32.34
C GLN A 145 71.17 -35.60 -32.22
N ALA A 146 70.56 -36.55 -32.94
CA ALA A 146 69.11 -36.81 -32.84
C ALA A 146 68.68 -37.23 -31.42
N ALA A 147 69.51 -37.99 -30.70
CA ALA A 147 69.23 -38.37 -29.31
C ALA A 147 69.38 -37.19 -28.33
N GLU A 148 70.28 -36.25 -28.59
CA GLU A 148 70.44 -35.01 -27.82
C GLU A 148 69.29 -34.02 -28.08
N GLU A 149 68.88 -33.87 -29.35
CA GLU A 149 67.70 -33.10 -29.75
C GLU A 149 66.44 -33.61 -29.04
N LEU A 150 66.14 -34.93 -29.14
CA LEU A 150 65.00 -35.55 -28.47
C LEU A 150 65.04 -35.40 -26.94
N ARG A 151 66.22 -35.41 -26.30
CA ARG A 151 66.36 -35.13 -24.87
C ARG A 151 65.99 -33.69 -24.55
N SER A 152 66.49 -32.72 -25.33
CA SER A 152 66.18 -31.30 -25.15
C SER A 152 64.69 -31.01 -25.37
N GLU A 153 64.04 -31.68 -26.32
CA GLU A 153 62.59 -31.59 -26.53
C GLU A 153 61.81 -32.18 -25.37
N LEU A 154 62.20 -33.36 -24.86
CA LEU A 154 61.59 -33.96 -23.67
C LEU A 154 61.75 -33.10 -22.42
N GLU A 155 62.91 -32.47 -22.23
CA GLU A 155 63.13 -31.51 -21.14
C GLU A 155 62.25 -30.27 -21.29
N ARG A 156 62.13 -29.72 -22.51
CA ARG A 156 61.23 -28.59 -22.79
C ARG A 156 59.76 -28.95 -22.56
N VAL A 157 59.32 -30.13 -23.01
CA VAL A 157 57.95 -30.62 -22.77
C VAL A 157 57.68 -30.84 -21.29
N ARG A 158 58.64 -31.38 -20.53
CA ARG A 158 58.53 -31.52 -19.07
C ARG A 158 58.46 -30.16 -18.36
N ALA A 159 59.26 -29.20 -18.77
CA ALA A 159 59.23 -27.84 -18.22
C ALA A 159 57.90 -27.14 -18.50
N ASN A 160 57.39 -27.23 -19.74
CA ASN A 160 56.09 -26.68 -20.12
C ASN A 160 54.95 -27.35 -19.33
N ALA A 161 54.93 -28.70 -19.25
CA ALA A 161 53.91 -29.42 -18.49
C ALA A 161 53.95 -29.08 -16.99
N ALA A 162 55.14 -28.90 -16.40
CA ALA A 162 55.27 -28.45 -15.02
C ALA A 162 54.74 -27.01 -14.82
N ALA A 163 54.96 -26.12 -15.78
CA ALA A 163 54.41 -24.76 -15.76
C ALA A 163 52.87 -24.74 -15.93
N GLU A 164 52.32 -25.57 -16.81
CA GLU A 164 50.88 -25.75 -16.99
C GLU A 164 50.21 -26.31 -15.73
N VAL A 165 50.81 -27.33 -15.10
CA VAL A 165 50.34 -27.89 -13.82
C VAL A 165 50.41 -26.85 -12.69
N ALA A 166 51.48 -26.07 -12.60
CA ALA A 166 51.57 -24.97 -11.64
C ALA A 166 50.48 -23.91 -11.87
N ALA A 167 50.27 -23.49 -13.12
CA ALA A 167 49.22 -22.54 -13.49
C ALA A 167 47.80 -23.07 -13.16
N ALA A 168 47.54 -24.36 -13.41
CA ALA A 168 46.28 -25.00 -13.06
C ALA A 168 46.06 -25.05 -11.53
N HIS A 169 47.11 -25.33 -10.74
CA HIS A 169 47.02 -25.28 -9.28
C HIS A 169 46.77 -23.87 -8.73
N GLU A 170 47.42 -22.84 -9.27
CA GLU A 170 47.15 -21.44 -8.89
C GLU A 170 45.72 -21.01 -9.30
N GLN A 171 45.23 -21.39 -10.48
CA GLN A 171 43.84 -21.17 -10.88
C GLN A 171 42.84 -21.87 -9.95
N THR A 172 43.15 -23.10 -9.52
CA THR A 172 42.32 -23.84 -8.55
C THR A 172 42.29 -23.11 -7.21
N ARG A 173 43.45 -22.71 -6.68
CA ARG A 173 43.54 -21.97 -5.40
C ARG A 173 42.76 -20.65 -5.45
N ALA A 174 42.91 -19.86 -6.52
CA ALA A 174 42.17 -18.61 -6.68
C ALA A 174 40.65 -18.83 -6.82
N ALA A 175 40.22 -19.96 -7.40
CA ALA A 175 38.81 -20.33 -7.45
C ALA A 175 38.26 -20.75 -6.08
N ASP A 176 39.05 -21.49 -5.30
CA ASP A 176 38.72 -21.89 -3.92
C ASP A 176 38.66 -20.68 -2.99
N GLU A 177 39.67 -19.80 -3.01
CA GLU A 177 39.69 -18.53 -2.27
C GLU A 177 38.44 -17.69 -2.59
N ARG A 178 38.09 -17.53 -3.88
CA ARG A 178 36.88 -16.78 -4.28
C ARG A 178 35.58 -17.51 -3.94
N ALA A 179 35.60 -18.82 -3.72
CA ALA A 179 34.46 -19.59 -3.23
C ALA A 179 34.28 -19.43 -1.72
N GLU A 180 35.38 -19.40 -0.96
CA GLU A 180 35.41 -19.11 0.49
C GLU A 180 34.96 -17.67 0.77
N GLU A 181 35.48 -16.66 0.04
CA GLU A 181 34.99 -15.28 0.13
C GLU A 181 33.48 -15.20 -0.09
N ARG A 182 32.97 -15.83 -1.17
CA ARG A 182 31.53 -15.86 -1.44
C ARG A 182 30.73 -16.72 -0.45
N ALA A 183 31.36 -17.57 0.36
CA ALA A 183 30.70 -18.27 1.47
C ALA A 183 30.65 -17.39 2.73
N ALA A 184 31.68 -16.60 2.99
CA ALA A 184 31.71 -15.58 4.04
C ALA A 184 30.69 -14.47 3.76
N GLU A 185 30.72 -13.85 2.56
CA GLU A 185 29.74 -12.84 2.10
C GLU A 185 28.30 -13.33 2.35
N ARG A 186 27.94 -14.53 1.86
CA ARG A 186 26.60 -15.12 2.06
C ARG A 186 26.27 -15.44 3.53
N THR A 187 27.26 -15.62 4.40
CA THR A 187 27.05 -15.85 5.83
C THR A 187 26.77 -14.54 6.55
N GLU A 188 27.48 -13.46 6.19
CA GLU A 188 27.23 -12.11 6.70
C GLU A 188 25.88 -11.56 6.21
N GLU A 189 25.52 -11.78 4.94
CA GLU A 189 24.20 -11.46 4.39
C GLU A 189 23.09 -12.15 5.19
N ARG A 190 23.22 -13.46 5.45
CA ARG A 190 22.26 -14.24 6.24
C ARG A 190 22.17 -13.74 7.68
N ALA A 191 23.29 -13.47 8.34
CA ALA A 191 23.31 -12.94 9.71
C ALA A 191 22.70 -11.53 9.79
N THR A 192 22.81 -10.73 8.73
CA THR A 192 22.20 -9.39 8.66
C THR A 192 20.70 -9.48 8.37
N ALA A 193 20.27 -10.34 7.44
CA ALA A 193 18.87 -10.61 7.17
C ALA A 193 18.15 -11.23 8.39
N GLN A 194 18.82 -12.12 9.14
CA GLN A 194 18.28 -12.69 10.37
C GLN A 194 18.07 -11.63 11.45
N ARG A 195 19.07 -10.75 11.68
CA ARG A 195 18.93 -9.62 12.62
C ARG A 195 17.75 -8.71 12.25
N ALA A 196 17.61 -8.34 10.97
CA ALA A 196 16.49 -7.54 10.50
C ALA A 196 15.13 -8.23 10.71
N LEU A 197 15.05 -9.57 10.56
CA LEU A 197 13.84 -10.34 10.86
C LEU A 197 13.54 -10.43 12.37
N GLU A 198 14.56 -10.46 13.21
CA GLU A 198 14.43 -10.45 14.68
C GLU A 198 14.00 -9.06 15.19
N GLU A 199 14.57 -7.99 14.62
CA GLU A 199 14.14 -6.60 14.84
C GLU A 199 12.66 -6.42 14.49
N LEU A 200 12.25 -6.78 13.25
CA LEU A 200 10.85 -6.72 12.80
C LEU A 200 9.90 -7.54 13.67
N ARG A 201 10.31 -8.70 14.17
CA ARG A 201 9.52 -9.49 15.13
C ARG A 201 9.34 -8.74 16.44
N SER A 202 10.40 -8.16 16.99
CA SER A 202 10.33 -7.38 18.23
C SER A 202 9.49 -6.10 18.09
N GLU A 203 9.47 -5.49 16.90
CA GLU A 203 8.59 -4.35 16.59
C GLU A 203 7.13 -4.78 16.48
N LEU A 204 6.84 -5.90 15.80
CA LEU A 204 5.49 -6.47 15.75
C LEU A 204 4.98 -6.89 17.13
N GLU A 205 5.84 -7.39 18.01
CA GLU A 205 5.49 -7.71 19.40
C GLU A 205 5.19 -6.43 20.21
N ARG A 206 6.00 -5.37 20.05
CA ARG A 206 5.72 -4.06 20.65
C ARG A 206 4.39 -3.49 20.17
N VAL A 207 4.17 -3.40 18.85
CA VAL A 207 2.92 -2.90 18.26
C VAL A 207 1.70 -3.72 18.71
N ARG A 208 1.83 -5.04 18.87
CA ARG A 208 0.77 -5.89 19.43
C ARG A 208 0.50 -5.60 20.90
N ALA A 209 1.55 -5.39 21.71
CA ALA A 209 1.41 -5.02 23.11
C ALA A 209 0.72 -3.65 23.26
N ASP A 210 1.20 -2.65 22.52
CA ASP A 210 0.65 -1.29 22.49
C ASP A 210 -0.82 -1.30 22.05
N ALA A 211 -1.15 -1.96 20.94
CA ALA A 211 -2.54 -2.11 20.48
C ALA A 211 -3.41 -2.86 21.49
N SER A 212 -2.88 -3.86 22.21
CA SER A 212 -3.64 -4.55 23.26
C SER A 212 -3.89 -3.65 24.47
N ALA A 213 -2.95 -2.76 24.80
CA ALA A 213 -3.10 -1.76 25.86
C ALA A 213 -4.09 -0.66 25.48
N GLU A 214 -4.07 -0.19 24.23
CA GLU A 214 -5.07 0.74 23.68
C GLU A 214 -6.49 0.13 23.69
N VAL A 215 -6.64 -1.12 23.26
CA VAL A 215 -7.93 -1.83 23.31
C VAL A 215 -8.42 -2.02 24.75
N ALA A 216 -7.53 -2.35 25.69
CA ALA A 216 -7.88 -2.44 27.10
C ALA A 216 -8.31 -1.07 27.67
N ALA A 217 -7.56 0.01 27.37
CA ALA A 217 -7.90 1.36 27.80
C ALA A 217 -9.23 1.84 27.22
N ALA A 218 -9.51 1.56 25.94
CA ALA A 218 -10.78 1.86 25.29
C ALA A 218 -11.94 1.06 25.90
N ALA A 219 -11.73 -0.21 26.27
CA ALA A 219 -12.73 -1.04 26.94
C ALA A 219 -13.08 -0.52 28.34
N GLU A 220 -12.09 -0.08 29.14
CA GLU A 220 -12.36 0.54 30.44
C GLU A 220 -13.03 1.92 30.29
N GLN A 221 -12.66 2.72 29.27
CA GLN A 221 -13.38 3.97 28.96
C GLN A 221 -14.85 3.74 28.58
N ALA A 222 -15.14 2.66 27.83
CA ALA A 222 -16.50 2.27 27.48
C ALA A 222 -17.29 1.87 28.73
N ARG A 223 -16.75 0.98 29.59
CA ARG A 223 -17.38 0.63 30.87
C ARG A 223 -17.66 1.85 31.74
N ALA A 224 -16.67 2.73 31.90
CA ALA A 224 -16.85 3.97 32.66
C ALA A 224 -17.86 4.94 32.00
N ALA A 225 -18.14 4.84 30.70
CA ALA A 225 -19.23 5.57 30.04
C ALA A 225 -20.59 4.92 30.30
N ASP A 226 -20.66 3.59 30.26
CA ASP A 226 -21.88 2.82 30.55
C ASP A 226 -22.31 2.99 32.01
N GLU A 227 -21.38 2.87 32.98
CA GLU A 227 -21.64 3.14 34.41
C GLU A 227 -22.18 4.57 34.63
N ARG A 228 -21.62 5.57 33.93
CA ARG A 228 -22.15 6.94 33.97
C ARG A 228 -23.53 7.05 33.34
N ALA A 229 -23.83 6.28 32.29
CA ALA A 229 -25.15 6.26 31.68
C ALA A 229 -26.19 5.60 32.59
N GLU A 230 -25.85 4.49 33.26
CA GLU A 230 -26.69 3.83 34.26
C GLU A 230 -26.96 4.72 35.48
N ALA A 231 -25.93 5.41 35.99
CA ALA A 231 -26.07 6.40 37.06
C ALA A 231 -27.05 7.52 36.67
N ARG A 232 -26.89 8.11 35.47
CA ARG A 232 -27.81 9.13 34.92
C ARG A 232 -29.23 8.61 34.71
N MET A 233 -29.39 7.34 34.34
CA MET A 233 -30.71 6.72 34.17
C MET A 233 -31.40 6.49 35.52
N THR A 234 -30.62 6.17 36.56
CA THR A 234 -31.08 6.01 37.95
C THR A 234 -31.46 7.35 38.56
N GLU A 235 -30.58 8.36 38.46
CA GLU A 235 -30.83 9.76 38.84
C GLU A 235 -32.16 10.26 38.23
N ARG A 236 -32.31 10.15 36.89
CA ARG A 236 -33.56 10.53 36.20
C ARG A 236 -34.77 9.70 36.61
N ALA A 237 -34.60 8.46 37.07
CA ALA A 237 -35.70 7.65 37.59
C ALA A 237 -36.12 8.11 38.98
N GLU A 238 -35.19 8.55 39.81
CA GLU A 238 -35.45 9.17 41.11
C GLU A 238 -36.09 10.55 40.96
N GLU A 239 -35.56 11.42 40.10
CA GLU A 239 -36.17 12.70 39.72
C GLU A 239 -37.64 12.52 39.28
N ARG A 240 -37.91 11.52 38.42
CA ARG A 240 -39.29 11.21 37.99
C ARG A 240 -40.18 10.72 39.13
N ARG A 241 -39.66 9.93 40.08
CA ARG A 241 -40.43 9.50 41.26
C ARG A 241 -40.76 10.67 42.17
N THR A 242 -39.80 11.55 42.45
CA THR A 242 -40.02 12.76 43.25
C THR A 242 -41.03 13.67 42.58
N ALA A 243 -40.83 14.01 41.30
CA ALA A 243 -41.78 14.85 40.56
C ALA A 243 -43.19 14.22 40.45
N GLN A 244 -43.30 12.88 40.38
CA GLN A 244 -44.59 12.20 40.43
C GLN A 244 -45.22 12.31 41.83
N HIS A 245 -44.43 12.16 42.89
CA HIS A 245 -44.90 12.32 44.28
C HIS A 245 -45.40 13.75 44.54
N ASP A 246 -44.65 14.77 44.12
CA ASP A 246 -45.04 16.18 44.22
C ASP A 246 -46.36 16.44 43.47
N LEU A 247 -46.54 15.84 42.28
CA LEU A 247 -47.79 15.92 41.52
C LEU A 247 -48.97 15.19 42.19
N GLU A 248 -48.72 14.10 42.91
CA GLU A 248 -49.73 13.38 43.68
C GLU A 248 -50.12 14.15 44.96
N GLU A 249 -49.15 14.78 45.64
CA GLU A 249 -49.41 15.68 46.77
C GLU A 249 -50.22 16.90 46.33
N LEU A 250 -49.80 17.60 45.27
CA LEU A 250 -50.54 18.73 44.69
C LEU A 250 -51.95 18.36 44.23
N ARG A 251 -52.16 17.14 43.72
CA ARG A 251 -53.52 16.63 43.42
C ARG A 251 -54.33 16.44 44.69
N GLY A 252 -53.76 15.83 45.72
CA GLY A 252 -54.41 15.66 47.02
C GLY A 252 -54.68 17.00 47.73
N GLU A 253 -53.87 18.03 47.52
CA GLU A 253 -54.15 19.41 47.95
C GLU A 253 -55.29 20.03 47.15
N LEU A 254 -55.28 19.93 45.82
CA LEU A 254 -56.36 20.44 44.97
C LEU A 254 -57.70 19.75 45.27
N GLU A 255 -57.69 18.45 45.59
CA GLU A 255 -58.89 17.72 46.04
C GLU A 255 -59.36 18.19 47.41
N ARG A 256 -58.45 18.41 48.37
CA ARG A 256 -58.78 19.04 49.67
C ARG A 256 -59.37 20.44 49.49
N VAL A 257 -58.77 21.29 48.66
CA VAL A 257 -59.27 22.64 48.35
C VAL A 257 -60.64 22.58 47.67
N ARG A 258 -60.84 21.66 46.71
CA ARG A 258 -62.16 21.45 46.08
C ARG A 258 -63.22 20.97 47.08
N ALA A 259 -62.87 20.08 48.01
CA ALA A 259 -63.77 19.60 49.04
C ALA A 259 -64.13 20.72 50.04
N LEU A 260 -63.15 21.52 50.48
CA LEU A 260 -63.38 22.69 51.32
C LEU A 260 -64.24 23.73 50.61
N ALA A 261 -63.91 24.11 49.37
CA ALA A 261 -64.71 25.04 48.58
C ALA A 261 -66.14 24.53 48.32
N ALA A 262 -66.31 23.22 48.09
CA ALA A 262 -67.63 22.62 47.96
C ALA A 262 -68.42 22.67 49.29
N ALA A 263 -67.75 22.46 50.43
CA ALA A 263 -68.35 22.60 51.75
C ALA A 263 -68.70 24.06 52.09
N GLU A 264 -67.85 25.02 51.74
CA GLU A 264 -68.11 26.46 51.87
C GLU A 264 -69.29 26.90 50.97
N VAL A 265 -69.35 26.45 49.72
CA VAL A 265 -70.49 26.71 48.83
C VAL A 265 -71.77 26.05 49.35
N ALA A 266 -71.69 24.85 49.94
CA ALA A 266 -72.84 24.21 50.57
C ALA A 266 -73.30 24.96 51.84
N ALA A 267 -72.37 25.44 52.67
CA ALA A 267 -72.65 26.25 53.85
C ALA A 267 -73.27 27.60 53.46
N ALA A 268 -72.70 28.30 52.48
CA ALA A 268 -73.21 29.57 51.96
C ALA A 268 -74.61 29.41 51.33
N ARG A 269 -74.87 28.31 50.61
CA ARG A 269 -76.22 27.96 50.13
C ARG A 269 -77.18 27.68 51.29
N GLY A 270 -76.76 26.92 52.30
CA GLY A 270 -77.57 26.67 53.50
C GLY A 270 -77.89 27.95 54.29
N GLN A 271 -76.95 28.89 54.37
CA GLN A 271 -77.17 30.23 54.94
C GLN A 271 -78.17 31.03 54.09
N ALA A 272 -77.96 31.10 52.77
CA ALA A 272 -78.85 31.82 51.86
C ALA A 272 -80.28 31.22 51.84
N ASP A 273 -80.43 29.90 51.83
CA ASP A 273 -81.74 29.23 51.95
C ASP A 273 -82.39 29.49 53.33
N GLY A 274 -81.58 29.58 54.39
CA GLY A 274 -81.99 30.00 55.72
C GLY A 274 -82.51 31.45 55.74
N GLU A 275 -81.78 32.39 55.15
CA GLU A 275 -82.17 33.80 55.00
C GLU A 275 -83.40 33.98 54.11
N VAL A 276 -83.51 33.21 53.02
CA VAL A 276 -84.71 33.18 52.17
C VAL A 276 -85.90 32.60 52.93
N SER A 277 -85.69 31.60 53.79
CA SER A 277 -86.73 31.02 54.64
C SER A 277 -87.21 32.01 55.72
N THR A 278 -86.30 32.71 56.40
CA THR A 278 -86.66 33.74 57.39
C THR A 278 -87.32 34.96 56.72
N ALA A 279 -86.84 35.39 55.55
CA ALA A 279 -87.46 36.45 54.75
C ALA A 279 -88.88 36.05 54.27
N ARG A 280 -89.09 34.80 53.83
CA ARG A 280 -90.43 34.28 53.49
C ARG A 280 -91.34 34.21 54.70
N ALA A 281 -90.83 33.80 55.86
CA ALA A 281 -91.60 33.78 57.10
C ALA A 281 -91.96 35.20 57.59
N ALA A 282 -91.07 36.17 57.41
CA ALA A 282 -91.34 37.59 57.68
C ALA A 282 -92.38 38.16 56.69
N LEU A 283 -92.26 37.86 55.40
CA LEU A 283 -93.24 38.24 54.37
C LEU A 283 -94.62 37.64 54.65
N ALA A 284 -94.68 36.39 55.12
CA ALA A 284 -95.94 35.74 55.49
C ALA A 284 -96.60 36.40 56.71
N ARG A 285 -95.82 36.81 57.73
CA ARG A 285 -96.33 37.60 58.87
C ARG A 285 -96.82 38.98 58.43
N ALA A 286 -96.02 39.71 57.66
CA ALA A 286 -96.40 41.02 57.14
C ALA A 286 -97.67 40.96 56.25
N ARG A 287 -97.90 39.85 55.54
CA ARG A 287 -99.16 39.60 54.82
C ARG A 287 -100.33 39.31 55.77
N ALA A 288 -100.14 38.47 56.79
CA ALA A 288 -101.18 38.22 57.79
C ALA A 288 -101.56 39.51 58.54
N GLU A 289 -100.57 40.30 58.97
CA GLU A 289 -100.78 41.62 59.60
C GLU A 289 -101.50 42.61 58.66
N ALA A 290 -101.20 42.57 57.35
CA ALA A 290 -101.91 43.38 56.35
C ALA A 290 -103.33 42.87 56.08
N ASP A 291 -103.57 41.55 56.03
CA ASP A 291 -104.89 40.95 55.86
C ASP A 291 -105.79 41.21 57.09
N ASP A 292 -105.23 41.13 58.30
CA ASP A 292 -105.89 41.52 59.56
C ASP A 292 -106.22 43.03 59.57
N ALA A 293 -105.28 43.89 59.15
CA ALA A 293 -105.55 45.34 59.01
C ALA A 293 -106.62 45.65 57.95
N ILE A 294 -106.67 44.88 56.85
CA ILE A 294 -107.74 44.98 55.84
C ILE A 294 -109.08 44.48 56.40
N ALA A 295 -109.08 43.47 57.28
CA ALA A 295 -110.29 43.00 57.96
C ALA A 295 -110.82 44.06 58.93
N SER A 296 -109.98 44.62 59.81
CA SER A 296 -110.38 45.72 60.71
C SER A 296 -110.83 46.96 59.94
N ALA A 297 -110.14 47.35 58.86
CA ALA A 297 -110.58 48.48 58.03
C ALA A 297 -111.93 48.22 57.33
N ARG A 298 -112.28 46.96 57.00
CA ARG A 298 -113.61 46.61 56.47
C ARG A 298 -114.68 46.69 57.56
N GLU A 299 -114.36 46.25 58.76
CA GLU A 299 -115.25 46.32 59.93
C GLU A 299 -115.52 47.78 60.31
N GLU A 300 -114.49 48.64 60.34
CA GLU A 300 -114.62 50.10 60.47
C GLU A 300 -115.45 50.73 59.35
N ILE A 301 -115.26 50.32 58.08
CA ILE A 301 -116.08 50.81 56.96
C ILE A 301 -117.55 50.36 57.09
N GLU A 302 -117.81 49.18 57.61
CA GLU A 302 -119.18 48.68 57.83
C GLU A 302 -119.85 49.39 59.02
N GLN A 303 -119.08 49.70 60.07
CA GLN A 303 -119.49 50.53 61.20
C GLN A 303 -119.80 51.98 60.77
N VAL A 304 -118.91 52.62 60.00
CA VAL A 304 -119.14 53.95 59.40
C VAL A 304 -120.34 53.94 58.45
N ARG A 305 -120.62 52.84 57.74
CA ARG A 305 -121.82 52.71 56.91
C ARG A 305 -123.10 52.58 57.74
N ALA A 306 -123.06 51.91 58.89
CA ALA A 306 -124.18 51.87 59.83
C ALA A 306 -124.44 53.25 60.46
N GLU A 307 -123.38 53.98 60.81
CA GLU A 307 -123.47 55.36 61.33
C GLU A 307 -123.99 56.32 60.27
N CYS A 308 -123.46 56.30 59.04
CA CYS A 308 -124.02 57.09 57.93
C CYS A 308 -125.47 56.71 57.59
N ALA A 309 -125.88 55.45 57.74
CA ALA A 309 -127.28 55.06 57.55
C ALA A 309 -128.20 55.68 58.63
N ALA A 310 -127.74 55.73 59.88
CA ALA A 310 -128.45 56.41 60.97
C ALA A 310 -128.49 57.93 60.77
N GLU A 311 -127.39 58.55 60.31
CA GLU A 311 -127.34 59.99 59.99
C GLU A 311 -128.23 60.34 58.78
N VAL A 312 -128.33 59.47 57.77
CA VAL A 312 -129.22 59.68 56.61
C VAL A 312 -130.71 59.58 56.99
N GLU A 313 -131.08 58.69 57.91
CA GLU A 313 -132.47 58.66 58.43
C GLU A 313 -132.76 59.86 59.35
N ALA A 314 -131.82 60.29 60.19
CA ALA A 314 -131.96 61.53 60.97
C ALA A 314 -132.05 62.78 60.06
N ALA A 315 -131.32 62.81 58.95
CA ALA A 315 -131.42 63.85 57.93
C ALA A 315 -132.74 63.79 57.13
N ARG A 316 -133.36 62.60 56.99
CA ARG A 316 -134.71 62.45 56.40
C ARG A 316 -135.80 63.03 57.29
N GLU A 317 -135.79 62.76 58.59
CA GLU A 317 -136.74 63.39 59.52
C GLU A 317 -136.60 64.92 59.54
N GLN A 318 -135.36 65.44 59.50
CA GLN A 318 -135.12 66.89 59.38
C GLN A 318 -135.54 67.47 58.02
N THR A 319 -135.44 66.72 56.92
CA THR A 319 -135.88 67.20 55.61
C THR A 319 -137.39 67.09 55.38
N GLU A 320 -138.10 66.14 56.00
CA GLU A 320 -139.58 66.14 56.00
C GLU A 320 -140.15 67.32 56.80
N GLN A 321 -139.56 67.64 57.96
CA GLN A 321 -139.93 68.84 58.73
C GLN A 321 -139.60 70.14 57.97
N ALA A 322 -138.49 70.18 57.23
CA ALA A 322 -138.17 71.30 56.34
C ALA A 322 -139.15 71.41 55.15
N LEU A 323 -139.52 70.29 54.51
CA LEU A 323 -140.43 70.25 53.35
C LEU A 323 -141.83 70.75 53.69
N ALA A 324 -142.35 70.45 54.89
CA ALA A 324 -143.62 71.01 55.37
C ALA A 324 -143.59 72.55 55.48
N SER A 325 -142.44 73.14 55.84
CA SER A 325 -142.25 74.60 55.85
C SER A 325 -142.00 75.19 54.46
N LEU A 326 -141.40 74.43 53.55
CA LEU A 326 -141.05 74.85 52.19
C LEU A 326 -142.23 74.82 51.22
N TYR A 327 -143.20 73.91 51.39
CA TYR A 327 -144.44 73.92 50.60
C TYR A 327 -145.34 75.14 50.85
N ALA A 328 -145.16 75.85 51.98
CA ALA A 328 -145.80 77.14 52.24
C ALA A 328 -145.11 78.34 51.57
N ALA A 329 -143.88 78.16 51.07
CA ALA A 329 -143.05 79.24 50.48
C ALA A 329 -142.72 79.03 48.98
N GLN A 330 -142.78 77.80 48.46
CA GLN A 330 -142.42 77.52 47.06
C GLN A 330 -143.46 77.95 46.00
N THR A 331 -144.68 78.32 46.41
CA THR A 331 -145.66 78.95 45.51
C THR A 331 -145.24 80.35 45.03
N GLU A 332 -144.31 81.03 45.71
CA GLU A 332 -143.80 82.35 45.27
C GLU A 332 -142.51 82.27 44.44
N ALA A 333 -141.62 81.30 44.70
CA ALA A 333 -140.27 81.28 44.11
C ALA A 333 -140.16 80.61 42.72
N ALA A 334 -141.19 79.92 42.25
CA ALA A 334 -141.22 79.22 40.95
C ALA A 334 -141.07 80.15 39.71
N ARG A 335 -141.03 81.48 39.89
CA ARG A 335 -140.77 82.47 38.82
C ARG A 335 -139.30 82.81 38.60
N ALA A 336 -138.38 82.40 39.47
CA ALA A 336 -137.09 83.10 39.58
C ALA A 336 -135.95 82.61 38.67
N ARG A 337 -135.77 81.29 38.44
CA ARG A 337 -134.52 80.77 37.84
C ARG A 337 -134.69 79.64 36.83
N ALA A 338 -135.15 80.01 35.64
CA ALA A 338 -135.04 79.23 34.40
C ALA A 338 -133.69 79.45 33.68
N GLN A 339 -132.59 79.75 34.41
CA GLN A 339 -131.30 80.11 33.83
C GLN A 339 -130.12 79.66 34.70
N ALA A 340 -129.43 78.59 34.28
CA ALA A 340 -127.99 78.57 33.97
C ALA A 340 -127.50 77.12 33.81
N ALA A 341 -127.03 76.76 32.62
CA ALA A 341 -126.32 75.51 32.33
C ALA A 341 -124.99 75.81 31.59
N GLN A 342 -124.11 74.81 31.49
CA GLN A 342 -122.80 74.79 30.78
C GLN A 342 -121.64 75.57 31.44
N ALA A 343 -120.34 75.23 31.25
CA ALA A 343 -119.65 74.45 30.18
C ALA A 343 -118.36 73.71 30.72
N GLN A 344 -117.84 72.57 30.16
CA GLN A 344 -116.87 72.31 29.03
C GLN A 344 -115.34 72.52 29.30
N VAL A 345 -114.33 71.82 28.71
CA VAL A 345 -114.15 70.43 28.14
C VAL A 345 -112.64 70.16 27.72
N ASP A 346 -112.25 68.93 27.27
CA ASP A 346 -110.98 68.53 26.55
C ASP A 346 -109.61 68.42 27.30
N SER A 347 -108.49 67.79 26.85
CA SER A 347 -107.98 67.33 25.51
C SER A 347 -106.94 66.13 25.53
N ARG A 348 -106.03 65.97 24.51
CA ARG A 348 -105.25 64.76 24.10
C ARG A 348 -103.70 64.91 23.98
N ALA A 349 -102.99 63.77 24.07
CA ALA A 349 -101.79 63.28 23.30
C ALA A 349 -100.42 64.03 23.21
N GLY A 350 -99.33 63.24 23.27
CA GLY A 350 -97.93 63.56 22.97
C GLY A 350 -97.03 62.31 23.23
N GLY A 351 -95.76 62.20 22.82
CA GLY A 351 -94.88 63.07 22.01
C GLY A 351 -93.51 63.29 22.67
N VAL A 352 -92.39 62.76 22.12
CA VAL A 352 -91.02 62.95 22.69
C VAL A 352 -89.94 63.18 21.62
N LEU A 353 -89.21 64.28 21.77
CA LEU A 353 -88.09 64.73 20.92
C LEU A 353 -86.75 64.20 21.43
N LEU A 354 -85.83 63.83 20.52
CA LEU A 354 -84.46 63.45 20.87
C LEU A 354 -83.56 64.69 20.97
N SER A 355 -83.32 65.18 22.19
CA SER A 355 -82.34 66.24 22.45
C SER A 355 -80.98 65.68 22.85
N VAL A 356 -79.89 66.20 22.26
CA VAL A 356 -78.52 65.93 22.73
C VAL A 356 -78.41 66.36 24.20
N PRO A 357 -77.93 65.50 25.12
CA PRO A 357 -77.87 65.83 26.54
C PRO A 357 -76.84 66.94 26.81
N ILE A 358 -77.24 67.96 27.59
CA ILE A 358 -76.33 69.02 28.05
C ILE A 358 -75.65 68.55 29.34
N PRO A 359 -74.32 68.56 29.46
CA PRO A 359 -73.63 68.16 30.67
C PRO A 359 -73.85 69.15 31.81
N ALA A 360 -74.01 68.60 33.03
CA ALA A 360 -73.92 69.38 34.26
C ALA A 360 -72.53 70.04 34.38
N ALA A 361 -72.48 71.20 35.04
CA ALA A 361 -71.25 72.01 35.12
C ALA A 361 -70.04 71.24 35.70
N GLU A 362 -70.30 70.29 36.59
CA GLU A 362 -69.31 69.43 37.27
C GLU A 362 -68.55 68.49 36.31
N ILE A 363 -69.20 68.00 35.26
CA ILE A 363 -68.64 67.01 34.32
C ILE A 363 -68.21 67.61 32.98
N ARG A 364 -68.61 68.85 32.67
CA ARG A 364 -68.40 69.53 31.38
C ARG A 364 -66.93 69.54 30.90
N GLY A 365 -65.96 69.54 31.82
CA GLY A 365 -64.54 69.46 31.47
C GLY A 365 -64.09 68.11 30.89
N HIS A 366 -64.91 67.06 31.01
CA HIS A 366 -64.60 65.69 30.61
C HIS A 366 -65.54 65.12 29.54
N THR A 367 -66.62 65.84 29.19
CA THR A 367 -67.65 65.37 28.23
C THR A 367 -67.41 65.77 26.79
N GLY A 368 -66.47 66.68 26.50
CA GLY A 368 -66.26 67.25 25.16
C GLY A 368 -66.13 66.20 24.04
N TYR A 369 -65.35 65.13 24.25
CA TYR A 369 -65.25 64.04 23.27
C TYR A 369 -66.61 63.36 23.00
N VAL A 370 -67.40 63.10 24.05
CA VAL A 370 -68.74 62.49 23.91
C VAL A 370 -69.69 63.42 23.17
N GLU A 371 -69.59 64.73 23.40
CA GLU A 371 -70.39 65.76 22.70
C GLU A 371 -70.02 65.84 21.21
N ASP A 372 -68.73 65.82 20.87
CA ASP A 372 -68.23 65.83 19.49
C ASP A 372 -68.68 64.58 18.72
N VAL A 373 -68.66 63.40 19.35
CA VAL A 373 -69.13 62.14 18.74
C VAL A 373 -70.66 62.15 18.53
N LEU A 374 -71.43 62.65 19.51
CA LEU A 374 -72.88 62.83 19.37
C LEU A 374 -73.23 63.84 18.27
N ALA A 375 -72.47 64.94 18.14
CA ALA A 375 -72.63 65.92 17.08
C ALA A 375 -72.33 65.31 15.71
N THR A 376 -71.22 64.59 15.56
CA THR A 376 -70.80 63.97 14.28
C THR A 376 -71.85 62.95 13.78
N VAL A 377 -72.40 62.11 14.67
CA VAL A 377 -73.48 61.17 14.29
C VAL A 377 -74.79 61.90 13.97
N ARG A 378 -75.14 62.95 14.73
CA ARG A 378 -76.33 63.77 14.42
C ARG A 378 -76.20 64.49 13.07
N ASP A 379 -75.01 64.94 12.70
CA ASP A 379 -74.79 65.65 11.45
C ASP A 379 -74.82 64.66 10.25
N LEU A 380 -74.43 63.39 10.45
CA LEU A 380 -74.68 62.30 9.51
C LEU A 380 -76.19 61.96 9.38
N ASP A 381 -76.92 61.88 10.49
CA ASP A 381 -78.38 61.70 10.51
C ASP A 381 -79.09 62.82 9.73
N LEU A 382 -78.69 64.09 9.96
CA LEU A 382 -79.22 65.26 9.26
C LEU A 382 -78.87 65.25 7.75
N ALA A 383 -77.66 64.79 7.37
CA ALA A 383 -77.28 64.64 5.96
C ALA A 383 -78.16 63.61 5.22
N LEU A 384 -78.66 62.59 5.92
CA LEU A 384 -79.59 61.59 5.36
C LEU A 384 -81.05 62.04 5.41
N GLU A 385 -81.48 62.78 6.44
CA GLU A 385 -82.83 63.36 6.48
C GLU A 385 -83.04 64.49 5.46
N THR A 386 -82.00 65.27 5.16
CA THR A 386 -82.05 66.25 4.06
C THR A 386 -82.17 65.58 2.69
N ALA A 387 -81.56 64.41 2.51
CA ALA A 387 -81.75 63.56 1.32
C ALA A 387 -83.20 63.08 1.16
N LEU A 388 -83.83 62.65 2.26
CA LEU A 388 -85.23 62.20 2.29
C LEU A 388 -86.23 63.33 2.05
N SER A 389 -85.91 64.54 2.52
CA SER A 389 -86.81 65.70 2.46
C SER A 389 -86.97 66.28 1.04
N GLY A 390 -86.10 65.91 0.10
CA GLY A 390 -86.25 66.18 -1.34
C GLY A 390 -85.96 67.63 -1.78
N ASP A 391 -85.52 68.50 -0.89
CA ASP A 391 -85.38 69.95 -1.16
C ASP A 391 -83.97 70.35 -1.64
N THR A 392 -83.80 70.41 -2.96
CA THR A 392 -82.86 71.28 -3.70
C THR A 392 -81.33 71.14 -3.54
N ARG A 393 -80.78 70.06 -2.96
CA ARG A 393 -79.38 69.64 -3.22
C ARG A 393 -79.21 68.11 -3.22
N PRO A 394 -78.46 67.53 -4.18
CA PRO A 394 -78.00 66.15 -4.04
C PRO A 394 -77.03 66.06 -2.86
N VAL A 395 -77.09 64.95 -2.14
CA VAL A 395 -76.18 64.64 -1.03
C VAL A 395 -74.75 64.58 -1.56
N ASP A 396 -73.84 65.30 -0.90
CA ASP A 396 -72.41 65.21 -1.20
C ASP A 396 -71.86 63.87 -0.67
N ALA A 397 -71.58 62.96 -1.60
CA ALA A 397 -71.07 61.64 -1.30
C ALA A 397 -69.66 61.65 -0.66
N GLU A 398 -68.84 62.68 -0.94
CA GLU A 398 -67.53 62.84 -0.32
C GLU A 398 -67.69 63.32 1.12
N ALA A 399 -68.60 64.27 1.37
CA ALA A 399 -68.92 64.73 2.73
C ALA A 399 -69.55 63.63 3.60
N VAL A 400 -70.49 62.83 3.06
CA VAL A 400 -71.04 61.69 3.80
C VAL A 400 -70.01 60.58 3.99
N GLY A 401 -69.14 60.34 3.01
CA GLY A 401 -68.00 59.42 3.15
C GLY A 401 -67.06 59.83 4.29
N ALA A 402 -66.73 61.12 4.39
CA ALA A 402 -65.90 61.65 5.47
C ALA A 402 -66.59 61.58 6.85
N LEU A 403 -67.89 61.89 6.93
CA LEU A 403 -68.67 61.75 8.17
C LEU A 403 -68.72 60.28 8.62
N VAL A 404 -69.02 59.34 7.71
CA VAL A 404 -69.06 57.91 8.02
C VAL A 404 -67.70 57.39 8.50
N ALA A 405 -66.61 57.74 7.82
CA ALA A 405 -65.26 57.35 8.27
C ALA A 405 -64.94 57.89 9.67
N THR A 406 -65.37 59.12 9.97
CA THR A 406 -65.20 59.75 11.29
C THR A 406 -66.03 59.04 12.35
N VAL A 407 -67.29 58.70 12.06
CA VAL A 407 -68.18 57.96 12.96
C VAL A 407 -67.65 56.55 13.26
N GLN A 408 -67.17 55.81 12.24
CA GLN A 408 -66.55 54.49 12.44
C GLN A 408 -65.34 54.56 13.38
N HIS A 409 -64.47 55.55 13.19
CA HIS A 409 -63.28 55.73 14.01
C HIS A 409 -63.66 56.09 15.47
N GLN A 410 -64.58 57.04 15.65
CA GLN A 410 -65.05 57.49 16.96
C GLN A 410 -65.84 56.43 17.74
N ALA A 411 -66.55 55.52 17.06
CA ALA A 411 -67.39 54.49 17.67
C ALA A 411 -66.61 53.50 18.56
N GLY A 412 -65.34 53.23 18.24
CA GLY A 412 -64.47 52.40 19.07
C GLY A 412 -64.18 53.07 20.42
N ASP A 413 -63.60 54.26 20.35
CA ASP A 413 -63.09 55.01 21.50
C ASP A 413 -64.20 55.58 22.40
N LEU A 414 -65.41 55.83 21.86
CA LEU A 414 -66.57 56.29 22.65
C LEU A 414 -66.88 55.38 23.84
N SER A 415 -66.74 54.06 23.63
CA SER A 415 -67.01 53.04 24.65
C SER A 415 -66.05 53.15 25.84
N GLU A 416 -64.81 53.59 25.60
CA GLU A 416 -63.80 53.81 26.64
C GLU A 416 -64.02 55.15 27.34
N HIS A 417 -64.34 56.20 26.60
CA HIS A 417 -64.64 57.52 27.16
C HIS A 417 -65.89 57.51 28.06
N LEU A 418 -66.96 56.82 27.66
CA LEU A 418 -68.16 56.66 28.51
C LEU A 418 -67.86 55.82 29.77
N ARG A 419 -66.98 54.81 29.66
CA ARG A 419 -66.52 54.03 30.83
C ARG A 419 -65.66 54.88 31.78
N ALA A 420 -64.76 55.70 31.23
CA ALA A 420 -63.93 56.63 32.00
C ALA A 420 -64.78 57.70 32.72
N LEU A 421 -65.81 58.23 32.05
CA LEU A 421 -66.75 59.17 32.68
C LEU A 421 -67.57 58.49 33.80
N SER A 422 -68.07 57.27 33.55
CA SER A 422 -68.81 56.49 34.55
C SER A 422 -67.95 56.14 35.78
N ALA A 423 -66.64 55.88 35.58
CA ALA A 423 -65.69 55.64 36.65
C ALA A 423 -65.43 56.85 37.57
N GLN A 424 -65.86 58.07 37.20
CA GLN A 424 -65.84 59.24 38.09
C GLN A 424 -66.87 59.12 39.23
N GLY A 425 -67.85 58.20 39.12
CA GLY A 425 -68.73 57.78 40.22
C GLY A 425 -69.83 58.77 40.64
N THR A 426 -69.90 59.97 40.06
CA THR A 426 -70.94 60.97 40.40
C THR A 426 -72.29 60.63 39.79
N ASP A 427 -73.38 60.99 40.46
CA ASP A 427 -74.74 60.84 39.92
C ASP A 427 -74.89 61.61 38.59
N ALA A 428 -74.30 62.80 38.50
CA ALA A 428 -74.28 63.60 37.27
C ALA A 428 -73.61 62.87 36.10
N ALA A 429 -72.45 62.21 36.33
CA ALA A 429 -71.78 61.43 35.30
C ALA A 429 -72.61 60.21 34.88
N ARG A 430 -73.23 59.49 35.83
CA ARG A 430 -74.09 58.34 35.53
C ARG A 430 -75.30 58.72 34.68
N THR A 431 -76.04 59.77 35.09
CA THR A 431 -77.20 60.29 34.36
C THR A 431 -76.81 60.77 32.96
N TYR A 432 -75.66 61.44 32.81
CA TYR A 432 -75.16 61.88 31.51
C TYR A 432 -74.76 60.70 30.61
N VAL A 433 -74.05 59.70 31.14
CA VAL A 433 -73.67 58.48 30.38
C VAL A 433 -74.91 57.73 29.90
N GLU A 434 -75.93 57.56 30.74
CA GLU A 434 -77.20 56.94 30.33
C GLU A 434 -77.91 57.74 29.22
N ALA A 435 -77.95 59.07 29.34
CA ALA A 435 -78.55 59.94 28.35
C ALA A 435 -77.77 59.95 27.01
N ALA A 436 -76.45 59.99 27.06
CA ALA A 436 -75.56 59.96 25.89
C ALA A 436 -75.63 58.60 25.18
N THR A 437 -75.61 57.50 25.93
CA THR A 437 -75.80 56.12 25.40
C THR A 437 -77.13 56.01 24.66
N ARG A 438 -78.22 56.54 25.25
CA ARG A 438 -79.56 56.53 24.64
C ARG A 438 -79.65 57.44 23.41
N ALA A 439 -79.03 58.62 23.43
CA ALA A 439 -78.98 59.54 22.30
C ALA A 439 -78.21 58.93 21.12
N TYR A 440 -77.04 58.37 21.37
CA TYR A 440 -76.20 57.73 20.35
C TYR A 440 -76.90 56.53 19.69
N GLY A 441 -77.45 55.62 20.49
CA GLY A 441 -78.23 54.49 19.97
C GLY A 441 -79.49 54.93 19.21
N GLY A 442 -80.16 55.98 19.67
CA GLY A 442 -81.32 56.57 18.99
C GLY A 442 -80.98 57.17 17.62
N LEU A 443 -79.84 57.87 17.50
CA LEU A 443 -79.37 58.42 16.23
C LEU A 443 -78.96 57.30 15.25
N LEU A 444 -78.24 56.27 15.71
CA LEU A 444 -77.90 55.12 14.86
C LEU A 444 -79.15 54.39 14.34
N ALA A 445 -80.21 54.29 15.15
CA ALA A 445 -81.48 53.71 14.73
C ALA A 445 -82.21 54.59 13.69
N ARG A 446 -82.14 55.93 13.80
CA ARG A 446 -82.67 56.86 12.78
C ARG A 446 -81.88 56.78 11.48
N ILE A 447 -80.55 56.78 11.54
CA ILE A 447 -79.67 56.60 10.37
C ILE A 447 -79.99 55.29 9.65
N ALA A 448 -80.21 54.19 10.37
CA ALA A 448 -80.63 52.92 9.79
C ALA A 448 -81.99 53.01 9.08
N ALA A 449 -83.01 53.57 9.75
CA ALA A 449 -84.34 53.75 9.16
C ALA A 449 -84.32 54.69 7.93
N ALA A 450 -83.54 55.77 7.99
CA ALA A 450 -83.37 56.71 6.91
C ALA A 450 -82.66 56.09 5.70
N THR A 451 -81.60 55.31 5.94
CA THR A 451 -80.86 54.59 4.88
C THR A 451 -81.74 53.56 4.19
N GLU A 452 -82.52 52.77 4.95
CA GLU A 452 -83.51 51.86 4.39
C GLU A 452 -84.57 52.58 3.55
N GLN A 453 -85.04 53.75 3.99
CA GLN A 453 -86.05 54.50 3.25
C GLN A 453 -85.48 55.12 1.97
N LEU A 454 -84.25 55.66 2.00
CA LEU A 454 -83.54 56.14 0.80
C LEU A 454 -83.32 55.02 -0.22
N ALA A 455 -82.98 53.81 0.24
CA ALA A 455 -82.84 52.63 -0.61
C ALA A 455 -84.17 52.20 -1.26
N ARG A 456 -85.31 52.36 -0.58
CA ARG A 456 -86.65 52.09 -1.14
C ARG A 456 -87.12 53.16 -2.12
N GLU A 457 -86.78 54.43 -1.87
CA GLU A 457 -87.23 55.55 -2.70
C GLU A 457 -86.34 55.79 -3.94
N GLY A 458 -85.10 55.29 -3.96
CA GLY A 458 -84.19 55.39 -5.12
C GLY A 458 -83.72 56.82 -5.41
N ARG A 459 -83.70 57.68 -4.39
CA ARG A 459 -83.46 59.14 -4.50
C ARG A 459 -82.04 59.58 -4.17
N THR A 460 -81.12 58.66 -3.90
CA THR A 460 -79.74 58.95 -3.49
C THR A 460 -78.79 57.97 -4.17
N ASP A 461 -77.53 58.38 -4.34
CA ASP A 461 -76.49 57.53 -4.92
C ASP A 461 -76.37 56.20 -4.16
N ALA A 462 -76.36 55.10 -4.91
CA ALA A 462 -76.19 53.75 -4.37
C ALA A 462 -74.88 53.63 -3.58
N GLY A 463 -73.81 54.33 -3.98
CA GLY A 463 -72.54 54.34 -3.26
C GLY A 463 -72.65 54.91 -1.83
N VAL A 464 -73.51 55.91 -1.62
CA VAL A 464 -73.76 56.47 -0.27
C VAL A 464 -74.55 55.48 0.59
N ILE A 465 -75.55 54.81 0.00
CA ILE A 465 -76.38 53.82 0.69
C ILE A 465 -75.54 52.61 1.10
N GLU A 466 -74.70 52.07 0.20
CA GLU A 466 -73.78 50.98 0.50
C GLU A 466 -72.78 51.36 1.60
N LEU A 467 -72.21 52.56 1.55
CA LEU A 467 -71.20 53.04 2.49
C LEU A 467 -71.77 53.26 3.90
N VAL A 468 -72.98 53.83 4.03
CA VAL A 468 -73.69 53.95 5.32
C VAL A 468 -74.17 52.59 5.83
N THR A 469 -74.63 51.68 4.95
CA THR A 469 -75.05 50.33 5.35
C THR A 469 -73.85 49.52 5.89
N ALA A 470 -72.71 49.55 5.19
CA ALA A 470 -71.48 48.89 5.63
C ALA A 470 -70.97 49.45 6.98
N MET A 471 -71.09 50.75 7.20
CA MET A 471 -70.84 51.37 8.51
C MET A 471 -71.74 50.78 9.60
N LEU A 472 -73.06 50.77 9.35
CA LEU A 472 -74.04 50.28 10.32
C LEU A 472 -73.83 48.80 10.66
N ASP A 473 -73.55 47.96 9.66
CA ASP A 473 -73.29 46.52 9.85
C ASP A 473 -71.99 46.25 10.62
N ALA A 474 -70.96 47.07 10.42
CA ALA A 474 -69.71 47.01 11.18
C ALA A 474 -69.77 47.73 12.55
N HIS A 475 -70.87 48.42 12.87
CA HIS A 475 -70.91 49.33 14.01
C HIS A 475 -70.94 48.58 15.35
N PRO A 476 -70.00 48.81 16.29
CA PRO A 476 -69.89 48.04 17.54
C PRO A 476 -71.09 48.18 18.52
N TRP A 477 -72.09 49.00 18.16
CA TRP A 477 -73.26 49.33 18.96
C TRP A 477 -74.59 48.87 18.32
N ARG A 478 -74.57 48.20 17.15
CA ARG A 478 -75.79 47.78 16.43
C ARG A 478 -76.18 46.30 16.68
N SER A 479 -75.54 45.59 17.61
CA SER A 479 -75.92 44.19 17.91
C SER A 479 -75.61 43.74 19.35
N ARG A 480 -76.50 44.16 20.26
CA ARG A 480 -77.15 43.25 21.22
C ARG A 480 -78.56 43.73 21.51
#